data_AF-A0A8J2TWD9-F1
#
_entry.id   AF-A0A8J2TWD9-F1
#
_cell.length_a   1.000
_cell.length_b   1.000
_cell.length_c   1.000
_cell.angle_alpha   90.00
_cell.angle_beta   90.00
_cell.angle_gamma   90.00
#
_symmetry.space_group_name_H-M   'P 1'
#
loop_
_entity.id
_entity.type
_entity.pdbx_description
1 polymer ?
#
loop_
_entity_poly.entity_id
_entity_poly.type
_entity_poly.pdbx_seq_one_letter_code
_entity_poly.pdbx_strand_id
1 'polypeptide(L)'
;MTSDDDKNPGHGGDPGGEQNPFAEIFRQLFGGEPGQGQIPGGQAPDLGRMMGGGGFDMAAFGPIMQQMTAMMSNAQSPEAAARTSLTRALSKVGADPAPSEQDSAALRDAFRVADLWLDQVTELDTVPHQPRALRKRDWIEETIGPWRRLVEPIQDGMDGAVSEALTEQVPPEFRAMLSGATPMLKALSSSMFTMQIGEAVGTLSESVLSSTELGFPLFKEPDCGLITSSVQTFAEESELDPQQLRIYLALRELAVLRLFHRAPWLRAHVETVLQEYARGQRFDTDRINEVAAQIDPGNLEAIQEKLKEGVFAPATSEAQKHALERLETLLALIEGWVDVVSHAAAGQLPERERIRESIRRRRAAGGPAERTFAALVGLELRPRRLRDAAALFGALEQSESAEARDAVWSHPDLLPGTEDLDDPLGYRERRKAADEQSAEVDEALYRLLDAEAAGTGGSADAVDSGGDAGTPGESGNAADVVAEDTDGTGADTAADEDPGDEPEGRGSAG
;
A
#
# COMPACT_ATOMS: atom_id res chain seq x y z
N MET A 1 57.17 -30.03 31.46
CA MET A 1 57.31 -31.50 31.43
C MET A 1 55.91 -32.05 31.25
N THR A 2 55.47 -32.22 29.98
CA THR A 2 55.38 -33.51 29.24
C THR A 2 54.14 -34.30 29.67
N SER A 3 53.24 -34.82 28.82
CA SER A 3 53.15 -34.93 27.35
C SER A 3 51.73 -35.40 26.99
N ASP A 4 51.42 -35.31 25.70
CA ASP A 4 50.26 -35.79 24.92
C ASP A 4 49.76 -37.22 25.20
N ASP A 5 48.46 -37.47 24.99
CA ASP A 5 47.96 -38.29 23.86
C ASP A 5 46.42 -38.43 23.82
N ASP A 6 45.85 -37.92 22.73
CA ASP A 6 44.79 -38.41 21.84
C ASP A 6 43.65 -39.35 22.33
N LYS A 7 42.40 -38.88 22.18
CA LYS A 7 41.23 -39.66 21.68
C LYS A 7 39.98 -38.81 21.45
N ASN A 8 39.58 -38.72 20.19
CA ASN A 8 38.27 -38.31 19.66
C ASN A 8 37.10 -39.12 20.29
N PRO A 9 35.91 -38.53 20.50
CA PRO A 9 34.78 -38.93 19.66
C PRO A 9 33.75 -37.81 19.33
N GLY A 10 33.22 -37.85 18.10
CA GLY A 10 31.77 -37.89 17.85
C GLY A 10 31.02 -36.58 17.60
N HIS A 11 30.52 -36.43 16.37
CA HIS A 11 29.58 -35.45 15.85
C HIS A 11 28.47 -34.97 16.82
N GLY A 12 28.41 -33.65 17.03
CA GLY A 12 27.22 -32.94 17.51
C GLY A 12 26.36 -32.49 16.33
N GLY A 13 25.07 -32.83 16.39
CA GLY A 13 24.08 -32.51 15.36
C GLY A 13 23.63 -31.05 15.38
N ASP A 14 23.36 -30.55 14.19
CA ASP A 14 22.85 -29.21 13.89
C ASP A 14 21.30 -29.20 13.94
N PRO A 15 20.66 -28.27 14.67
CA PRO A 15 19.21 -28.07 14.64
C PRO A 15 18.87 -26.88 13.73
N GLY A 16 18.51 -27.12 12.46
CA GLY A 16 18.19 -26.00 11.57
C GLY A 16 17.84 -26.34 10.13
N GLY A 17 17.01 -27.36 9.90
CA GLY A 17 16.48 -27.67 8.57
C GLY A 17 15.30 -26.78 8.21
N GLU A 18 15.54 -25.55 7.77
CA GLU A 18 14.52 -24.74 7.09
C GLU A 18 14.16 -25.41 5.76
N GLN A 19 12.91 -25.86 5.67
CA GLN A 19 12.37 -26.52 4.49
C GLN A 19 12.28 -25.51 3.35
N ASN A 20 13.09 -25.72 2.32
CA ASN A 20 13.14 -24.88 1.14
C ASN A 20 11.84 -25.05 0.33
N PRO A 21 10.97 -24.03 0.20
CA PRO A 21 9.66 -24.15 -0.45
C PRO A 21 9.76 -24.50 -1.93
N PHE A 22 10.89 -24.15 -2.58
CA PHE A 22 11.17 -24.55 -3.95
C PHE A 22 11.46 -26.07 -4.06
N ALA A 23 12.13 -26.64 -3.06
CA ALA A 23 12.36 -28.08 -2.97
C ALA A 23 11.06 -28.84 -2.66
N GLU A 24 10.13 -28.24 -1.91
CA GLU A 24 8.79 -28.79 -1.64
C GLU A 24 7.95 -28.90 -2.93
N ILE A 25 7.94 -27.84 -3.74
CA ILE A 25 7.22 -27.78 -5.02
C ILE A 25 7.84 -28.73 -6.04
N PHE A 26 9.18 -28.80 -6.09
CA PHE A 26 9.89 -29.77 -6.93
C PHE A 26 9.58 -31.21 -6.51
N ARG A 27 9.49 -31.47 -5.20
CA ARG A 27 9.16 -32.78 -4.62
C ARG A 27 7.69 -33.18 -4.85
N GLN A 28 6.76 -32.23 -4.86
CA GLN A 28 5.36 -32.48 -5.20
C GLN A 28 5.13 -32.68 -6.70
N LEU A 29 5.89 -31.98 -7.55
CA LEU A 29 5.73 -32.06 -9.01
C LEU A 29 6.41 -33.30 -9.62
N PHE A 30 7.52 -33.76 -9.01
CA PHE A 30 8.32 -34.88 -9.54
C PHE A 30 8.34 -36.14 -8.67
N GLY A 31 7.66 -36.14 -7.53
CA GLY A 31 7.35 -37.35 -6.76
C GLY A 31 8.56 -38.08 -6.15
N GLY A 32 9.00 -37.63 -4.96
CA GLY A 32 9.68 -38.46 -3.95
C GLY A 32 11.14 -38.90 -4.19
N GLU A 33 11.88 -39.03 -3.09
CA GLU A 33 13.27 -39.53 -3.08
C GLU A 33 13.43 -40.93 -3.68
N PRO A 34 14.57 -41.21 -4.35
CA PRO A 34 14.86 -42.52 -4.92
C PRO A 34 15.32 -43.47 -3.80
N GLY A 35 14.40 -44.27 -3.28
CA GLY A 35 14.75 -45.51 -2.57
C GLY A 35 14.02 -45.74 -1.26
N GLN A 36 12.85 -46.37 -1.35
CA GLN A 36 12.46 -47.56 -0.58
C GLN A 36 10.97 -47.80 -0.83
N GLY A 37 10.66 -48.89 -1.54
CA GLY A 37 9.30 -49.28 -1.82
C GLY A 37 8.62 -49.89 -0.60
N GLN A 38 7.37 -49.51 -0.35
CA GLN A 38 6.23 -50.43 -0.33
C GLN A 38 4.92 -49.63 -0.17
N ILE A 39 4.01 -49.74 -1.14
CA ILE A 39 2.60 -49.37 -0.96
C ILE A 39 1.76 -50.64 -0.99
N PRO A 40 1.06 -50.98 0.11
CA PRO A 40 -0.05 -51.91 0.09
C PRO A 40 -1.34 -51.20 -0.36
N GLY A 41 -1.93 -51.70 -1.44
CA GLY A 41 -3.38 -51.59 -1.71
C GLY A 41 -3.91 -50.23 -2.18
N GLY A 42 -3.82 -49.97 -3.49
CA GLY A 42 -4.58 -48.91 -4.16
C GLY A 42 -4.06 -48.72 -5.58
N GLN A 43 -4.90 -48.98 -6.59
CA GLN A 43 -4.52 -48.92 -8.00
C GLN A 43 -4.09 -47.50 -8.40
N ALA A 44 -2.79 -47.26 -8.41
CA ALA A 44 -2.17 -46.16 -9.15
C ALA A 44 -2.15 -46.52 -10.64
N PRO A 45 -2.32 -45.55 -11.57
CA PRO A 45 -2.00 -45.75 -12.97
C PRO A 45 -0.52 -46.14 -13.08
N ASP A 46 -0.27 -47.31 -13.67
CA ASP A 46 1.06 -47.92 -13.76
C ASP A 46 1.98 -47.14 -14.72
N LEU A 47 2.67 -46.13 -14.18
CA LEU A 47 3.69 -45.35 -14.87
C LEU A 47 4.88 -46.22 -15.33
N GLY A 48 5.06 -47.40 -14.71
CA GLY A 48 6.10 -48.37 -15.07
C GLY A 48 5.90 -48.97 -16.47
N ARG A 49 4.66 -48.98 -16.97
CA ARG A 49 4.34 -49.45 -18.31
C ARG A 49 4.55 -48.41 -19.42
N MET A 50 4.81 -47.15 -19.06
CA MET A 50 5.05 -46.06 -20.01
C MET A 50 6.55 -45.88 -20.35
N MET A 51 7.45 -46.33 -19.47
CA MET A 51 8.91 -46.21 -19.65
C MET A 51 9.59 -47.54 -20.02
N GLY A 52 8.86 -48.66 -19.99
CA GLY A 52 9.38 -50.00 -20.25
C GLY A 52 8.97 -50.57 -21.60
N GLY A 53 9.75 -50.28 -22.64
CA GLY A 53 9.77 -51.08 -23.88
C GLY A 53 8.68 -50.75 -24.91
N GLY A 54 8.90 -49.68 -25.66
CA GLY A 54 8.07 -49.28 -26.80
C GLY A 54 8.16 -47.76 -26.92
N GLY A 55 8.63 -47.28 -28.07
CA GLY A 55 9.07 -45.90 -28.26
C GLY A 55 8.15 -44.84 -27.67
N PHE A 56 8.75 -43.77 -27.16
CA PHE A 56 8.07 -42.52 -26.85
C PHE A 56 7.15 -42.17 -28.01
N ASP A 57 5.84 -42.37 -27.83
CA ASP A 57 4.87 -42.07 -28.88
C ASP A 57 4.73 -40.55 -28.97
N MET A 58 5.51 -39.94 -29.86
CA MET A 58 5.48 -38.51 -30.15
C MET A 58 4.07 -38.03 -30.54
N ALA A 59 3.19 -38.92 -31.02
CA ALA A 59 1.79 -38.58 -31.31
C ALA A 59 0.92 -38.50 -30.04
N ALA A 60 1.25 -39.24 -28.98
CA ALA A 60 0.57 -39.18 -27.69
C ALA A 60 1.04 -38.01 -26.81
N PHE A 61 2.20 -37.42 -27.12
CA PHE A 61 2.76 -36.27 -26.38
C PHE A 61 1.99 -34.97 -26.62
N GLY A 62 1.47 -34.74 -27.83
CA GLY A 62 0.70 -33.54 -28.18
C GLY A 62 -0.54 -33.30 -27.30
N PRO A 63 -1.43 -34.30 -27.15
CA PRO A 63 -2.60 -34.20 -26.27
C PRO A 63 -2.25 -33.98 -24.79
N ILE A 64 -1.18 -34.62 -24.31
CA ILE A 64 -0.71 -34.47 -22.92
C ILE A 64 -0.18 -33.06 -22.69
N MET A 65 0.59 -32.50 -23.62
CA MET A 65 1.08 -31.12 -23.55
C MET A 65 -0.06 -30.10 -23.63
N GLN A 66 -1.07 -30.34 -24.46
CA GLN A 66 -2.26 -29.48 -24.51
C GLN A 66 -3.04 -29.53 -23.19
N GLN A 67 -3.22 -30.71 -22.60
CA GLN A 67 -3.88 -30.85 -21.30
C GLN A 67 -3.09 -30.18 -20.17
N MET A 68 -1.75 -30.32 -20.15
CA MET A 68 -0.88 -29.64 -19.19
C MET A 68 -0.92 -28.12 -19.37
N THR A 69 -0.90 -27.64 -20.61
CA THR A 69 -1.04 -26.20 -20.91
C THR A 69 -2.39 -25.66 -20.44
N ALA A 70 -3.47 -26.38 -20.69
CA ALA A 70 -4.82 -26.01 -20.22
C ALA A 70 -4.94 -26.01 -18.69
N MET A 71 -4.29 -26.97 -18.02
CA MET A 71 -4.24 -27.03 -16.55
C MET A 71 -3.44 -25.87 -15.98
N MET A 72 -2.28 -25.55 -16.56
CA MET A 72 -1.47 -24.39 -16.15
C MET A 72 -2.20 -23.07 -16.39
N SER A 73 -2.88 -22.90 -17.53
CA SER A 73 -3.67 -21.70 -17.79
C SER A 73 -4.84 -21.56 -16.80
N ASN A 74 -5.46 -22.68 -16.40
CA ASN A 74 -6.53 -22.65 -15.40
C ASN A 74 -5.99 -22.35 -13.99
N ALA A 75 -4.80 -22.85 -13.64
CA ALA A 75 -4.12 -22.56 -12.37
C ALA A 75 -3.73 -21.07 -12.25
N GLN A 76 -3.57 -20.38 -13.37
CA GLN A 76 -3.30 -18.94 -13.45
C GLN A 76 -4.57 -18.08 -13.51
N SER A 77 -5.76 -18.68 -13.49
CA SER A 77 -7.01 -17.92 -13.52
C SER A 77 -7.18 -17.08 -12.24
N PRO A 78 -7.85 -15.91 -12.32
CA PRO A 78 -8.14 -15.08 -11.14
C PRO A 78 -8.89 -15.83 -10.03
N GLU A 79 -9.73 -16.80 -10.42
CA GLU A 79 -10.48 -17.69 -9.51
C GLU A 79 -9.58 -18.71 -8.82
N ALA A 80 -8.65 -19.34 -9.56
CA ALA A 80 -7.67 -20.24 -8.96
C ALA A 80 -6.75 -19.49 -7.97
N ALA A 81 -6.36 -18.26 -8.30
CA ALA A 81 -5.59 -17.41 -7.40
C ALA A 81 -6.41 -17.00 -6.15
N ALA A 82 -7.71 -16.70 -6.32
CA ALA A 82 -8.62 -16.42 -5.19
C ALA A 82 -8.70 -17.62 -4.23
N ARG A 83 -8.89 -18.82 -4.79
CA ARG A 83 -8.98 -20.05 -4.00
C ARG A 83 -7.67 -20.38 -3.29
N THR A 84 -6.53 -20.20 -3.97
CA THR A 84 -5.19 -20.47 -3.41
C THR A 84 -4.89 -19.53 -2.24
N SER A 85 -5.07 -18.22 -2.43
CA SER A 85 -4.85 -17.21 -1.38
C SER A 85 -5.79 -17.43 -0.19
N LEU A 86 -7.08 -17.71 -0.42
CA LEU A 86 -8.03 -18.02 0.65
C LEU A 86 -7.64 -19.29 1.42
N THR A 87 -7.31 -20.37 0.71
CA THR A 87 -6.89 -21.64 1.34
C THR A 87 -5.64 -21.43 2.19
N ARG A 88 -4.68 -20.66 1.68
CA ARG A 88 -3.46 -20.33 2.42
C ARG A 88 -3.76 -19.46 3.64
N ALA A 89 -4.65 -18.47 3.54
CA ALA A 89 -5.06 -17.64 4.67
C ALA A 89 -5.74 -18.45 5.77
N LEU A 90 -6.72 -19.28 5.41
CA LEU A 90 -7.43 -20.13 6.36
C LEU A 90 -6.52 -21.14 7.06
N SER A 91 -5.42 -21.56 6.41
CA SER A 91 -4.42 -22.46 7.03
C SER A 91 -3.67 -21.84 8.22
N LYS A 92 -3.73 -20.51 8.38
CA LYS A 92 -3.09 -19.77 9.47
C LYS A 92 -4.01 -19.51 10.65
N VAL A 93 -5.32 -19.73 10.49
CA VAL A 93 -6.31 -19.45 11.54
C VAL A 93 -6.15 -20.47 12.67
N GLY A 94 -5.96 -19.96 13.88
CA GLY A 94 -5.90 -20.74 15.10
C GLY A 94 -7.29 -21.12 15.64
N ALA A 95 -7.47 -21.03 16.96
CA ALA A 95 -8.76 -21.25 17.57
C ALA A 95 -9.77 -20.18 17.11
N ASP A 96 -10.90 -20.65 16.57
CA ASP A 96 -11.91 -19.78 15.93
C ASP A 96 -13.34 -20.21 16.33
N PRO A 97 -13.70 -20.05 17.61
CA PRO A 97 -15.00 -20.46 18.13
C PRO A 97 -16.13 -19.68 17.50
N ALA A 98 -17.29 -20.34 17.38
CA ALA A 98 -18.51 -19.68 16.93
C ALA A 98 -18.96 -18.60 17.93
N PRO A 99 -19.29 -17.38 17.47
CA PRO A 99 -19.94 -16.40 18.32
C PRO A 99 -21.27 -16.95 18.84
N SER A 100 -21.56 -16.72 20.11
CA SER A 100 -22.85 -17.06 20.69
C SER A 100 -23.95 -16.07 20.26
N GLU A 101 -25.21 -16.44 20.46
CA GLU A 101 -26.33 -15.50 20.29
C GLU A 101 -26.20 -14.29 21.24
N GLN A 102 -25.65 -14.52 22.44
CA GLN A 102 -25.39 -13.46 23.42
C GLN A 102 -24.32 -12.49 22.92
N ASP A 103 -23.22 -12.97 22.33
CA ASP A 103 -22.19 -12.12 21.73
C ASP A 103 -22.78 -11.26 20.61
N SER A 104 -23.60 -11.88 19.76
CA SER A 104 -24.27 -11.22 18.64
C SER A 104 -25.29 -10.17 19.11
N ALA A 105 -25.98 -10.40 20.23
CA ALA A 105 -26.88 -9.42 20.83
C ALA A 105 -26.10 -8.24 21.45
N ALA A 106 -25.07 -8.54 22.26
CA ALA A 106 -24.23 -7.54 22.91
C ALA A 106 -23.49 -6.65 21.90
N LEU A 107 -23.07 -7.22 20.77
CA LEU A 107 -22.51 -6.45 19.66
C LEU A 107 -23.53 -5.47 19.08
N ARG A 108 -24.74 -5.94 18.74
CA ARG A 108 -25.79 -5.07 18.19
C ARG A 108 -26.23 -3.98 19.17
N ASP A 109 -26.20 -4.25 20.47
CA ASP A 109 -26.41 -3.23 21.50
C ASP A 109 -25.27 -2.20 21.49
N ALA A 110 -24.01 -2.65 21.45
CA ALA A 110 -22.85 -1.76 21.42
C ALA A 110 -22.84 -0.84 20.19
N PHE A 111 -23.16 -1.34 18.99
CA PHE A 111 -23.26 -0.53 17.78
C PHE A 111 -24.40 0.50 17.85
N ARG A 112 -25.56 0.14 18.40
CA ARG A 112 -26.67 1.10 18.62
C ARG A 112 -26.28 2.21 19.60
N VAL A 113 -25.57 1.87 20.67
CA VAL A 113 -25.05 2.86 21.62
C VAL A 113 -24.01 3.75 20.94
N ALA A 114 -23.11 3.16 20.16
CA ALA A 114 -22.07 3.88 19.45
C ALA A 114 -22.62 4.91 18.45
N ASP A 115 -23.66 4.56 17.67
CA ASP A 115 -24.34 5.53 16.79
C ASP A 115 -24.86 6.74 17.57
N LEU A 116 -25.64 6.49 18.63
CA LEU A 116 -26.24 7.54 19.44
C LEU A 116 -25.21 8.48 20.06
N TRP A 117 -24.02 7.97 20.38
CA TRP A 117 -22.94 8.74 20.96
C TRP A 117 -22.11 9.49 19.91
N LEU A 118 -21.90 8.91 18.73
CA LEU A 118 -21.24 9.59 17.62
C LEU A 118 -22.04 10.80 17.15
N ASP A 119 -23.37 10.69 17.09
CA ASP A 119 -24.27 11.80 16.71
C ASP A 119 -24.11 13.06 17.57
N GLN A 120 -23.46 12.96 18.75
CA GLN A 120 -23.22 14.10 19.64
C GLN A 120 -21.89 14.81 19.40
N VAL A 121 -20.98 14.23 18.61
CA VAL A 121 -19.58 14.71 18.50
C VAL A 121 -19.08 14.87 17.06
N THR A 122 -19.88 14.50 16.06
CA THR A 122 -19.55 14.66 14.64
C THR A 122 -20.81 14.99 13.83
N GLU A 123 -20.65 15.81 12.79
CA GLU A 123 -21.71 16.09 11.81
C GLU A 123 -21.80 15.03 10.70
N LEU A 124 -20.90 14.05 10.70
CA LEU A 124 -20.95 13.00 9.69
C LEU A 124 -22.19 12.13 9.88
N ASP A 125 -22.98 12.05 8.80
CA ASP A 125 -24.24 11.33 8.77
C ASP A 125 -24.10 9.87 9.17
N THR A 126 -25.09 9.35 9.89
CA THR A 126 -25.22 7.93 10.19
C THR A 126 -25.40 7.12 8.91
N VAL A 127 -24.64 6.05 8.79
CA VAL A 127 -24.63 5.18 7.62
C VAL A 127 -25.42 3.89 7.87
N PRO A 128 -26.08 3.31 6.87
CA PRO A 128 -26.66 1.97 6.99
C PRO A 128 -25.56 0.94 7.28
N HIS A 129 -25.69 0.22 8.41
CA HIS A 129 -24.75 -0.84 8.78
C HIS A 129 -25.48 -2.08 9.31
N GLN A 130 -24.82 -3.23 9.16
CA GLN A 130 -25.26 -4.53 9.66
C GLN A 130 -24.14 -5.17 10.49
N PRO A 131 -24.06 -4.85 11.79
CA PRO A 131 -22.99 -5.35 12.65
C PRO A 131 -23.11 -6.86 12.87
N ARG A 132 -22.04 -7.58 12.55
CA ARG A 132 -21.89 -9.03 12.68
C ARG A 132 -20.84 -9.35 13.75
N ALA A 133 -21.15 -10.32 14.60
CA ALA A 133 -20.15 -10.94 15.46
C ALA A 133 -19.35 -11.89 14.57
N LEU A 134 -18.10 -11.54 14.30
CA LEU A 134 -17.27 -12.22 13.31
C LEU A 134 -16.37 -13.26 13.96
N ARG A 135 -16.14 -14.33 13.21
CA ARG A 135 -14.97 -15.20 13.36
C ARG A 135 -13.77 -14.65 12.60
N LYS A 136 -12.58 -15.16 12.91
CA LYS A 136 -11.37 -14.87 12.14
C LYS A 136 -11.51 -15.34 10.69
N ARG A 137 -12.14 -16.51 10.48
CA ARG A 137 -12.44 -17.01 9.12
C ARG A 137 -13.39 -16.10 8.35
N ASP A 138 -14.41 -15.57 9.01
CA ASP A 138 -15.41 -14.71 8.37
C ASP A 138 -14.71 -13.44 7.87
N TRP A 139 -13.81 -12.88 8.69
CA TRP A 139 -12.99 -11.73 8.31
C TRP A 139 -12.08 -12.05 7.11
N ILE A 140 -11.43 -13.21 7.06
CA ILE A 140 -10.60 -13.61 5.91
C ILE A 140 -11.44 -13.71 4.64
N GLU A 141 -12.57 -14.41 4.70
CA GLU A 141 -13.44 -14.66 3.55
C GLU A 141 -13.96 -13.34 2.94
N GLU A 142 -14.33 -12.38 3.80
CA GLU A 142 -14.82 -11.06 3.38
C GLU A 142 -13.69 -10.15 2.86
N THR A 143 -12.47 -10.26 3.41
CA THR A 143 -11.38 -9.32 3.08
C THR A 143 -10.37 -9.81 2.04
N ILE A 144 -10.21 -11.12 1.82
CA ILE A 144 -9.15 -11.64 0.93
C ILE A 144 -9.26 -11.11 -0.50
N GLY A 145 -10.48 -10.97 -1.02
CA GLY A 145 -10.73 -10.40 -2.35
C GLY A 145 -10.35 -8.91 -2.43
N PRO A 146 -10.91 -8.06 -1.55
CA PRO A 146 -10.48 -6.67 -1.40
C PRO A 146 -8.97 -6.49 -1.23
N TRP A 147 -8.32 -7.31 -0.41
CA TRP A 147 -6.86 -7.29 -0.23
C TRP A 147 -6.10 -7.51 -1.52
N ARG A 148 -6.49 -8.54 -2.29
CA ARG A 148 -5.86 -8.82 -3.58
C ARG A 148 -5.95 -7.65 -4.53
N ARG A 149 -7.12 -6.99 -4.63
CA ARG A 149 -7.29 -5.80 -5.47
C ARG A 149 -6.43 -4.63 -5.00
N LEU A 150 -6.30 -4.45 -3.68
CA LEU A 150 -5.49 -3.36 -3.13
C LEU A 150 -4.02 -3.50 -3.49
N VAL A 151 -3.48 -4.73 -3.45
CA VAL A 151 -2.05 -4.99 -3.72
C VAL A 151 -1.75 -5.37 -5.18
N GLU A 152 -2.77 -5.55 -6.02
CA GLU A 152 -2.63 -5.87 -7.46
C GLU A 152 -1.72 -4.89 -8.21
N PRO A 153 -1.81 -3.55 -8.01
CA PRO A 153 -0.91 -2.62 -8.67
C PRO A 153 0.58 -2.88 -8.38
N ILE A 154 0.89 -3.39 -7.19
CA ILE A 154 2.25 -3.69 -6.76
C ILE A 154 2.78 -4.91 -7.51
N GLN A 155 1.94 -5.94 -7.68
CA GLN A 155 2.28 -7.09 -8.51
C GLN A 155 2.53 -6.69 -9.97
N ASP A 156 1.64 -5.87 -10.53
CA ASP A 156 1.76 -5.40 -11.91
C ASP A 156 3.04 -4.56 -12.12
N GLY A 157 3.39 -3.73 -11.14
CA GLY A 157 4.64 -2.97 -11.10
C GLY A 157 5.87 -3.88 -11.09
N MET A 158 5.89 -4.89 -10.22
CA MET A 158 6.99 -5.86 -10.14
C MET A 158 7.14 -6.65 -11.44
N ASP A 159 6.05 -7.15 -12.02
CA ASP A 159 6.07 -7.90 -13.28
C ASP A 159 6.59 -7.05 -14.44
N GLY A 160 6.18 -5.76 -14.49
CA GLY A 160 6.67 -4.80 -15.47
C GLY A 160 8.17 -4.55 -15.34
N ALA A 161 8.64 -4.29 -14.13
CA ALA A 161 10.05 -4.03 -13.85
C ALA A 161 10.94 -5.27 -14.16
N VAL A 162 10.45 -6.49 -13.88
CA VAL A 162 11.19 -7.73 -14.19
C VAL A 162 11.31 -7.89 -15.70
N SER A 163 10.23 -7.63 -16.44
CA SER A 163 10.23 -7.69 -17.91
C SER A 163 11.20 -6.67 -18.53
N GLU A 164 11.28 -5.47 -17.96
CA GLU A 164 12.20 -4.43 -18.41
C GLU A 164 13.66 -4.84 -18.17
N ALA A 165 14.00 -5.27 -16.95
CA ALA A 165 15.34 -5.73 -16.59
C ALA A 165 15.80 -6.92 -17.46
N LEU A 166 14.92 -7.90 -17.71
CA LEU A 166 15.21 -9.01 -18.63
C LEU A 166 15.46 -8.54 -20.07
N THR A 167 14.80 -7.48 -20.52
CA THR A 167 14.98 -6.97 -21.90
C THR A 167 16.32 -6.25 -22.05
N GLU A 168 16.70 -5.47 -21.04
CA GLU A 168 17.92 -4.66 -21.04
C GLU A 168 19.19 -5.50 -20.82
N GLN A 169 19.17 -6.47 -19.90
CA GLN A 169 20.38 -7.18 -19.46
C GLN A 169 20.68 -8.46 -20.27
N VAL A 170 19.70 -9.01 -20.99
CA VAL A 170 19.87 -10.28 -21.70
C VAL A 170 20.49 -10.05 -23.08
N PRO A 171 21.61 -10.74 -23.42
CA PRO A 171 22.21 -10.66 -24.75
C PRO A 171 21.19 -11.05 -25.85
N PRO A 172 21.26 -10.44 -27.05
CA PRO A 172 20.29 -10.67 -28.12
C PRO A 172 20.08 -12.13 -28.49
N GLU A 173 21.13 -12.95 -28.36
CA GLU A 173 21.15 -14.39 -28.66
C GLU A 173 20.27 -15.21 -27.70
N PHE A 174 20.13 -14.78 -26.44
CA PHE A 174 19.34 -15.46 -25.41
C PHE A 174 17.91 -14.92 -25.28
N ARG A 175 17.59 -13.76 -25.89
CA ARG A 175 16.25 -13.15 -25.82
C ARG A 175 15.16 -14.06 -26.36
N ALA A 176 15.40 -14.78 -27.46
CA ALA A 176 14.41 -15.69 -28.05
C ALA A 176 14.13 -16.93 -27.17
N MET A 177 15.13 -17.37 -26.40
CA MET A 177 14.98 -18.47 -25.44
C MET A 177 14.23 -18.00 -24.18
N LEU A 178 14.59 -16.82 -23.64
CA LEU A 178 13.97 -16.25 -22.45
C LEU A 178 12.55 -15.71 -22.70
N SER A 179 12.25 -15.25 -23.91
CA SER A 179 10.87 -14.86 -24.29
C SER A 179 9.89 -16.03 -24.20
N GLY A 180 10.35 -17.26 -24.46
CA GLY A 180 9.54 -18.47 -24.28
C GLY A 180 9.31 -18.85 -22.82
N ALA A 181 10.24 -18.49 -21.92
CA ALA A 181 10.16 -18.75 -20.49
C ALA A 181 9.42 -17.64 -19.71
N THR A 182 9.29 -16.43 -20.29
CA THR A 182 8.67 -15.26 -19.65
C THR A 182 7.25 -15.53 -19.11
N PRO A 183 6.33 -16.20 -19.85
CA PRO A 183 5.00 -16.52 -19.32
C PRO A 183 5.05 -17.48 -18.12
N MET A 184 6.00 -18.41 -18.11
CA MET A 184 6.18 -19.35 -17.01
C MET A 184 6.75 -18.66 -15.77
N LEU A 185 7.72 -17.75 -15.94
CA LEU A 185 8.27 -16.95 -14.85
C LEU A 185 7.21 -16.02 -14.25
N LYS A 186 6.41 -15.36 -15.09
CA LYS A 186 5.27 -14.55 -14.65
C LYS A 186 4.24 -15.38 -13.88
N ALA A 187 3.92 -16.58 -14.37
CA ALA A 187 3.01 -17.48 -13.69
C ALA A 187 3.53 -17.92 -12.31
N LEU A 188 4.82 -18.23 -12.21
CA LEU A 188 5.46 -18.59 -10.95
C LEU A 188 5.46 -17.42 -9.96
N SER A 189 5.84 -16.22 -10.43
CA SER A 189 5.79 -14.95 -9.66
C SER A 189 4.39 -14.69 -9.11
N SER A 190 3.37 -14.72 -9.98
CA SER A 190 1.97 -14.51 -9.61
C SER A 190 1.45 -15.54 -8.60
N SER A 191 1.86 -16.82 -8.75
CA SER A 191 1.51 -17.86 -7.80
C SER A 191 2.16 -17.64 -6.42
N MET A 192 3.44 -17.29 -6.38
CA MET A 192 4.14 -16.95 -5.14
C MET A 192 3.51 -15.75 -4.45
N PHE A 193 3.24 -14.67 -5.20
CA PHE A 193 2.58 -13.47 -4.67
C PHE A 193 1.19 -13.79 -4.10
N THR A 194 0.40 -14.61 -4.80
CA THR A 194 -0.91 -15.08 -4.32
C THR A 194 -0.79 -15.84 -2.99
N MET A 195 0.20 -16.73 -2.85
CA MET A 195 0.45 -17.45 -1.59
C MET A 195 0.86 -16.49 -0.47
N GLN A 196 1.70 -15.50 -0.78
CA GLN A 196 2.15 -14.49 0.17
C GLN A 196 1.00 -13.63 0.70
N ILE A 197 0.08 -13.17 -0.17
CA ILE A 197 -1.14 -12.47 0.27
C ILE A 197 -1.94 -13.35 1.22
N GLY A 198 -2.18 -14.61 0.86
CA GLY A 198 -2.91 -15.54 1.71
C GLY A 198 -2.26 -15.68 3.09
N GLU A 199 -0.94 -15.87 3.12
CA GLU A 199 -0.19 -15.96 4.37
C GLU A 199 -0.27 -14.68 5.22
N ALA A 200 -0.14 -13.51 4.60
CA ALA A 200 -0.21 -12.23 5.29
C ALA A 200 -1.60 -11.98 5.88
N VAL A 201 -2.66 -12.16 5.08
CA VAL A 201 -4.06 -11.97 5.50
C VAL A 201 -4.45 -12.98 6.59
N GLY A 202 -4.02 -14.24 6.43
CA GLY A 202 -4.23 -15.27 7.46
C GLY A 202 -3.56 -14.90 8.78
N THR A 203 -2.33 -14.39 8.73
CA THR A 203 -1.62 -13.95 9.95
C THR A 203 -2.27 -12.69 10.54
N LEU A 204 -2.74 -11.75 9.71
CA LEU A 204 -3.43 -10.54 10.16
C LEU A 204 -4.70 -10.86 10.93
N SER A 205 -5.47 -11.85 10.46
CA SER A 205 -6.72 -12.31 11.08
C SER A 205 -6.58 -12.68 12.56
N GLU A 206 -5.39 -13.12 12.99
CA GLU A 206 -5.13 -13.51 14.37
C GLU A 206 -5.06 -12.30 15.31
N SER A 207 -4.75 -11.13 14.76
CA SER A 207 -4.54 -9.93 15.55
C SER A 207 -5.73 -8.98 15.49
N VAL A 208 -6.45 -8.91 14.37
CA VAL A 208 -7.48 -7.90 14.17
C VAL A 208 -8.69 -8.06 15.11
N LEU A 209 -9.27 -6.93 15.50
CA LEU A 209 -10.39 -6.72 16.42
C LEU A 209 -11.67 -6.31 15.67
N SER A 210 -11.55 -5.64 14.52
CA SER A 210 -12.70 -5.15 13.74
C SER A 210 -12.51 -5.26 12.22
N SER A 211 -13.60 -5.09 11.46
CA SER A 211 -13.57 -5.09 10.00
C SER A 211 -12.84 -3.90 9.37
N THR A 212 -12.78 -2.76 10.05
CA THR A 212 -12.08 -1.55 9.56
C THR A 212 -10.80 -1.22 10.33
N GLU A 213 -10.25 -2.16 11.12
CA GLU A 213 -9.13 -1.82 12.02
C GLU A 213 -7.92 -1.23 11.29
N LEU A 214 -7.73 -1.50 10.01
CA LEU A 214 -6.60 -0.98 9.24
C LEU A 214 -6.81 0.45 8.71
N GLY A 215 -7.87 1.11 9.17
CA GLY A 215 -8.17 2.51 8.86
C GLY A 215 -9.02 2.70 7.60
N PHE A 216 -9.51 1.64 6.96
CA PHE A 216 -10.39 1.75 5.81
C PHE A 216 -11.33 0.54 5.66
N PRO A 217 -12.52 0.70 5.04
CA PRO A 217 -13.50 -0.37 4.92
C PRO A 217 -13.09 -1.34 3.81
N LEU A 218 -12.85 -2.60 4.18
CA LEU A 218 -12.64 -3.70 3.22
C LEU A 218 -13.93 -4.49 2.95
N PHE A 219 -14.86 -4.49 3.90
CA PHE A 219 -16.14 -5.17 3.79
C PHE A 219 -17.04 -4.45 2.79
N LYS A 220 -17.94 -5.20 2.16
CA LYS A 220 -18.97 -4.61 1.31
C LYS A 220 -20.05 -3.99 2.20
N GLU A 221 -20.42 -2.74 1.93
CA GLU A 221 -21.57 -2.15 2.62
C GLU A 221 -22.84 -2.99 2.43
N PRO A 222 -23.68 -3.15 3.47
CA PRO A 222 -23.60 -2.52 4.80
C PRO A 222 -22.85 -3.36 5.86
N ASP A 223 -22.13 -4.41 5.49
CA ASP A 223 -21.52 -5.34 6.45
C ASP A 223 -20.38 -4.68 7.24
N CYS A 224 -20.41 -4.85 8.57
CA CYS A 224 -19.33 -4.48 9.48
C CYS A 224 -19.34 -5.40 10.71
N GLY A 225 -18.32 -5.35 11.55
CA GLY A 225 -18.30 -6.21 12.72
C GLY A 225 -17.03 -6.19 13.53
N LEU A 226 -17.08 -6.94 14.63
CA LEU A 226 -15.94 -7.17 15.51
C LEU A 226 -15.62 -8.67 15.56
N ILE A 227 -14.34 -9.01 15.64
CA ILE A 227 -13.89 -10.39 15.78
C ILE A 227 -14.00 -10.78 17.25
N THR A 228 -15.05 -11.53 17.61
CA THR A 228 -15.46 -11.77 19.00
C THR A 228 -14.34 -12.36 19.86
N SER A 229 -13.65 -13.37 19.35
CA SER A 229 -12.56 -14.04 20.07
C SER A 229 -11.37 -13.10 20.29
N SER A 230 -10.96 -12.35 19.27
CA SER A 230 -9.86 -11.38 19.38
C SER A 230 -10.18 -10.25 20.35
N VAL A 231 -11.41 -9.73 20.35
CA VAL A 231 -11.85 -8.70 21.31
C VAL A 231 -11.81 -9.24 22.74
N GLN A 232 -12.26 -10.48 22.96
CA GLN A 232 -12.22 -11.10 24.28
C GLN A 232 -10.79 -11.29 24.78
N THR A 233 -9.92 -11.88 23.95
CA THR A 233 -8.50 -12.06 24.28
C THR A 233 -7.82 -10.72 24.58
N PHE A 234 -8.06 -9.70 23.76
CA PHE A 234 -7.48 -8.37 23.98
C PHE A 234 -7.97 -7.71 25.28
N ALA A 235 -9.26 -7.88 25.62
CA ALA A 235 -9.80 -7.38 26.89
C ALA A 235 -9.11 -8.04 28.10
N GLU A 236 -8.92 -9.37 28.04
CA GLU A 236 -8.26 -10.14 29.09
C GLU A 236 -6.78 -9.76 29.25
N GLU A 237 -6.03 -9.73 28.15
CA GLU A 237 -4.60 -9.37 28.15
C GLU A 237 -4.34 -7.94 28.61
N SER A 238 -5.27 -7.03 28.33
CA SER A 238 -5.16 -5.61 28.69
C SER A 238 -5.82 -5.27 30.04
N GLU A 239 -6.42 -6.25 30.72
CA GLU A 239 -7.19 -6.08 31.96
C GLU A 239 -8.26 -4.97 31.84
N LEU A 240 -9.00 -4.98 30.73
CA LEU A 240 -10.06 -4.03 30.40
C LEU A 240 -11.44 -4.67 30.56
N ASP A 241 -12.45 -3.85 30.84
CA ASP A 241 -13.84 -4.30 30.81
C ASP A 241 -14.27 -4.66 29.37
N PRO A 242 -14.69 -5.91 29.09
CA PRO A 242 -15.04 -6.35 27.73
C PRO A 242 -16.23 -5.59 27.13
N GLN A 243 -17.17 -5.11 27.95
CA GLN A 243 -18.33 -4.36 27.48
C GLN A 243 -17.92 -2.95 27.06
N GLN A 244 -17.12 -2.25 27.86
CA GLN A 244 -16.61 -0.92 27.51
C GLN A 244 -15.70 -0.97 26.29
N LEU A 245 -14.81 -1.95 26.20
CA LEU A 245 -13.97 -2.16 25.02
C LEU A 245 -14.82 -2.37 23.76
N ARG A 246 -15.86 -3.22 23.83
CA ARG A 246 -16.76 -3.48 22.69
C ARG A 246 -17.45 -2.21 22.19
N ILE A 247 -17.94 -1.36 23.10
CA ILE A 247 -18.55 -0.07 22.74
C ILE A 247 -17.52 0.86 22.10
N TYR A 248 -16.31 0.95 22.68
CA TYR A 248 -15.25 1.77 22.13
C TYR A 248 -14.81 1.34 20.73
N LEU A 249 -14.71 0.03 20.49
CA LEU A 249 -14.41 -0.50 19.16
C LEU A 249 -15.56 -0.26 18.17
N ALA A 250 -16.81 -0.35 18.61
CA ALA A 250 -17.97 0.00 17.78
C ALA A 250 -17.97 1.49 17.40
N LEU A 251 -17.60 2.40 18.32
CA LEU A 251 -17.40 3.82 18.01
C LEU A 251 -16.36 4.02 16.91
N ARG A 252 -15.21 3.36 17.03
CA ARG A 252 -14.14 3.43 16.02
C ARG A 252 -14.59 2.90 14.66
N GLU A 253 -15.24 1.74 14.65
CA GLU A 253 -15.74 1.11 13.42
C GLU A 253 -16.73 2.04 12.70
N LEU A 254 -17.71 2.56 13.43
CA LEU A 254 -18.71 3.46 12.85
C LEU A 254 -18.12 4.80 12.43
N ALA A 255 -17.14 5.34 13.16
CA ALA A 255 -16.44 6.56 12.75
C ALA A 255 -15.74 6.37 11.38
N VAL A 256 -15.06 5.24 11.16
CA VAL A 256 -14.46 4.93 9.84
C VAL A 256 -15.53 4.83 8.76
N LEU A 257 -16.64 4.12 9.01
CA LEU A 257 -17.70 3.96 8.01
C LEU A 257 -18.34 5.31 7.64
N ARG A 258 -18.64 6.16 8.64
CA ARG A 258 -19.18 7.51 8.41
C ARG A 258 -18.19 8.40 7.65
N LEU A 259 -16.90 8.31 7.96
CA LEU A 259 -15.84 9.03 7.24
C LEU A 259 -15.79 8.65 5.76
N PHE A 260 -15.74 7.36 5.45
CA PHE A 260 -15.67 6.89 4.06
C PHE A 260 -16.96 7.13 3.28
N HIS A 261 -18.10 7.19 3.96
CA HIS A 261 -19.36 7.61 3.34
C HIS A 261 -19.37 9.11 3.03
N ARG A 262 -18.88 9.95 3.95
CA ARG A 262 -18.76 11.41 3.74
C ARG A 262 -17.79 11.76 2.63
N ALA A 263 -16.66 11.06 2.58
CA ALA A 263 -15.56 11.29 1.65
C ALA A 263 -15.43 10.10 0.66
N PRO A 264 -16.35 9.95 -0.31
CA PRO A 264 -16.31 8.82 -1.25
C PRO A 264 -15.06 8.85 -2.15
N TRP A 265 -14.42 10.02 -2.30
CA TRP A 265 -13.15 10.19 -3.00
C TRP A 265 -11.97 9.53 -2.26
N LEU A 266 -12.08 9.30 -0.95
CA LEU A 266 -10.98 8.82 -0.11
C LEU A 266 -10.47 7.44 -0.55
N ARG A 267 -11.38 6.53 -0.93
CA ARG A 267 -11.01 5.21 -1.46
C ARG A 267 -10.19 5.34 -2.74
N ALA A 268 -10.69 6.10 -3.72
CA ALA A 268 -10.00 6.31 -4.99
C ALA A 268 -8.64 7.01 -4.79
N HIS A 269 -8.55 7.90 -3.81
CA HIS A 269 -7.31 8.58 -3.47
C HIS A 269 -6.26 7.62 -2.89
N VAL A 270 -6.64 6.76 -1.94
CA VAL A 270 -5.76 5.69 -1.40
C VAL A 270 -5.27 4.78 -2.53
N GLU A 271 -6.18 4.34 -3.41
CA GLU A 271 -5.84 3.49 -4.56
C GLU A 271 -4.86 4.19 -5.51
N THR A 272 -5.05 5.48 -5.77
CA THR A 272 -4.16 6.28 -6.62
C THR A 272 -2.75 6.39 -6.03
N VAL A 273 -2.63 6.69 -4.73
CA VAL A 273 -1.33 6.78 -4.06
C VAL A 273 -0.62 5.42 -4.03
N LEU A 274 -1.36 4.32 -3.84
CA LEU A 274 -0.79 2.97 -3.94
C LEU A 274 -0.28 2.65 -5.35
N GLN A 275 -1.01 3.05 -6.39
CA GLN A 275 -0.59 2.87 -7.78
C GLN A 275 0.66 3.69 -8.10
N GLU A 276 0.77 4.91 -7.59
CA GLU A 276 1.98 5.75 -7.73
C GLU A 276 3.18 5.11 -7.03
N TYR A 277 3.00 4.60 -5.81
CA TYR A 277 4.02 3.84 -5.09
C TYR A 277 4.47 2.61 -5.87
N ALA A 278 3.53 1.84 -6.43
CA ALA A 278 3.82 0.64 -7.21
C ALA A 278 4.58 0.92 -8.52
N ARG A 279 4.20 1.98 -9.25
CA ARG A 279 4.87 2.41 -10.49
C ARG A 279 6.30 2.91 -10.25
N GLY A 280 6.61 3.36 -9.05
CA GLY A 280 7.95 3.83 -8.66
C GLY A 280 8.99 2.73 -8.49
N GLN A 281 8.60 1.45 -8.55
CA GLN A 281 9.52 0.32 -8.41
C GLN A 281 10.44 0.21 -9.63
N ARG A 282 11.74 0.35 -9.40
CA ARG A 282 12.78 0.07 -10.39
C ARG A 282 13.75 -0.96 -9.83
N PHE A 283 14.25 -1.85 -10.67
CA PHE A 283 15.39 -2.68 -10.29
C PHE A 283 16.65 -1.80 -10.24
N ASP A 284 17.48 -2.05 -9.24
CA ASP A 284 18.81 -1.43 -9.17
C ASP A 284 19.71 -2.09 -10.21
N THR A 285 19.61 -1.62 -11.47
CA THR A 285 20.37 -2.16 -12.59
C THR A 285 21.88 -2.07 -12.35
N ASP A 286 22.32 -1.04 -11.61
CA ASP A 286 23.74 -0.86 -11.26
C ASP A 286 24.20 -1.91 -10.26
N ARG A 287 23.42 -2.16 -9.20
CA ARG A 287 23.69 -3.26 -8.25
C ARG A 287 23.63 -4.63 -8.92
N ILE A 288 22.69 -4.85 -9.83
CA ILE A 288 22.61 -6.11 -10.59
C ILE A 288 23.86 -6.27 -11.46
N ASN A 289 24.32 -5.21 -12.12
CA ASN A 289 25.54 -5.23 -12.94
C ASN A 289 26.80 -5.45 -12.07
N GLU A 290 26.91 -4.80 -10.92
CA GLU A 290 28.02 -5.00 -9.97
C GLU A 290 28.10 -6.43 -9.47
N VAL A 291 26.94 -7.04 -9.17
CA VAL A 291 26.89 -8.41 -8.69
C VAL A 291 27.10 -9.40 -9.84
N ALA A 292 26.52 -9.15 -11.02
CA ALA A 292 26.75 -9.96 -12.21
C ALA A 292 28.25 -9.97 -12.60
N ALA A 293 28.97 -8.86 -12.40
CA ALA A 293 30.41 -8.78 -12.61
C ALA A 293 31.22 -9.62 -11.60
N GLN A 294 30.64 -9.97 -10.45
CA GLN A 294 31.27 -10.76 -9.39
C GLN A 294 30.85 -12.24 -9.41
N ILE A 295 29.83 -12.59 -10.20
CA ILE A 295 29.32 -13.96 -10.32
C ILE A 295 30.10 -14.71 -11.41
N ASP A 296 30.62 -15.89 -11.08
CA ASP A 296 31.09 -16.85 -12.06
C ASP A 296 29.89 -17.60 -12.68
N PRO A 297 29.62 -17.47 -14.00
CA PRO A 297 28.51 -18.16 -14.67
C PRO A 297 28.57 -19.69 -14.59
N GLY A 298 29.73 -20.27 -14.28
CA GLY A 298 29.90 -21.71 -14.09
C GLY A 298 29.49 -22.23 -12.70
N ASN A 299 29.22 -21.35 -11.74
CA ASN A 299 28.95 -21.71 -10.35
C ASN A 299 27.49 -21.41 -9.96
N LEU A 300 26.64 -22.43 -10.11
CA LEU A 300 25.21 -22.37 -9.76
C LEU A 300 24.95 -22.13 -8.26
N GLU A 301 25.84 -22.59 -7.37
CA GLU A 301 25.71 -22.32 -5.93
C GLU A 301 25.92 -20.84 -5.59
N ALA A 302 26.91 -20.19 -6.21
CA ALA A 302 27.17 -18.76 -6.01
C ALA A 302 26.01 -17.89 -6.53
N ILE A 303 25.39 -18.27 -7.65
CA ILE A 303 24.18 -17.62 -8.17
C ILE A 303 23.01 -17.77 -7.18
N GLN A 304 22.81 -18.96 -6.61
CA GLN A 304 21.76 -19.19 -5.60
C GLN A 304 21.98 -18.38 -4.32
N GLU A 305 23.23 -18.24 -3.85
CA GLU A 305 23.58 -17.46 -2.66
C GLU A 305 23.32 -15.97 -2.88
N LYS A 306 23.73 -15.42 -4.03
CA LYS A 306 23.47 -14.01 -4.39
C LYS A 306 21.99 -13.70 -4.66
N LEU A 307 21.22 -14.64 -5.21
CA LEU A 307 19.76 -14.53 -5.29
C LEU A 307 19.11 -14.44 -3.90
N LYS A 308 19.62 -15.18 -2.91
CA LYS A 308 19.16 -15.12 -1.52
C LYS A 308 19.55 -13.81 -0.81
N GLU A 309 20.67 -13.21 -1.19
CA GLU A 309 21.12 -11.90 -0.67
C GLU A 309 20.30 -10.70 -1.17
N GLY A 310 19.27 -10.92 -2.00
CA GLY A 310 18.36 -9.84 -2.42
C GLY A 310 18.96 -8.90 -3.47
N VAL A 311 19.81 -9.42 -4.36
CA VAL A 311 20.41 -8.67 -5.48
C VAL A 311 19.36 -8.09 -6.45
N PHE A 312 18.19 -8.72 -6.52
CA PHE A 312 17.02 -8.24 -7.25
C PHE A 312 16.02 -7.51 -6.35
N ALA A 313 16.41 -7.03 -5.17
CA ALA A 313 15.55 -6.15 -4.41
C ALA A 313 15.37 -4.84 -5.20
N PRO A 314 14.13 -4.37 -5.44
CA PRO A 314 13.90 -3.11 -6.14
C PRO A 314 14.52 -1.94 -5.36
N ALA A 315 15.20 -1.04 -6.06
CA ALA A 315 15.70 0.20 -5.48
C ALA A 315 14.53 1.14 -5.18
N THR A 316 14.53 1.75 -4.01
CA THR A 316 13.51 2.74 -3.63
C THR A 316 13.79 4.06 -4.35
N SER A 317 12.98 4.40 -5.35
CA SER A 317 13.11 5.69 -6.06
C SER A 317 12.64 6.87 -5.20
N GLU A 318 13.12 8.08 -5.47
CA GLU A 318 12.62 9.30 -4.78
C GLU A 318 11.10 9.48 -4.97
N ALA A 319 10.58 9.17 -6.17
CA ALA A 319 9.15 9.18 -6.43
C ALA A 319 8.39 8.17 -5.54
N GLN A 320 8.96 6.97 -5.33
CA GLN A 320 8.39 5.96 -4.45
C GLN A 320 8.41 6.42 -2.97
N LYS A 321 9.48 7.10 -2.53
CA LYS A 321 9.57 7.68 -1.18
C LYS A 321 8.49 8.73 -0.96
N HIS A 322 8.29 9.65 -1.92
CA HIS A 322 7.23 10.66 -1.83
C HIS A 322 5.83 10.05 -1.85
N ALA A 323 5.58 9.03 -2.67
CA ALA A 323 4.31 8.31 -2.67
C ALA A 323 4.05 7.60 -1.33
N LEU A 324 5.09 6.99 -0.76
CA LEU A 324 5.02 6.36 0.56
C LEU A 324 4.71 7.39 1.66
N GLU A 325 5.40 8.52 1.67
CA GLU A 325 5.16 9.61 2.63
C GLU A 325 3.73 10.15 2.56
N ARG A 326 3.20 10.33 1.34
CA ARG A 326 1.80 10.73 1.13
C ARG A 326 0.83 9.68 1.65
N LEU A 327 1.09 8.40 1.42
CA LEU A 327 0.24 7.31 1.92
C LEU A 327 0.26 7.24 3.45
N GLU A 328 1.45 7.32 4.05
CA GLU A 328 1.63 7.33 5.50
C GLU A 328 0.90 8.52 6.14
N THR A 329 0.99 9.70 5.53
CA THR A 329 0.29 10.91 5.95
C THR A 329 -1.23 10.73 5.88
N LEU A 330 -1.74 10.21 4.75
CA LEU A 330 -3.17 9.96 4.56
C LEU A 330 -3.73 8.98 5.60
N LEU A 331 -3.04 7.84 5.80
CA LEU A 331 -3.43 6.86 6.82
C LEU A 331 -3.35 7.45 8.23
N ALA A 332 -2.38 8.34 8.49
CA ALA A 332 -2.24 9.00 9.78
C ALA A 332 -3.40 9.96 10.04
N LEU A 333 -3.82 10.72 9.03
CA LEU A 333 -4.97 11.61 9.12
C LEU A 333 -6.26 10.85 9.41
N ILE A 334 -6.51 9.75 8.68
CA ILE A 334 -7.71 8.93 8.91
C ILE A 334 -7.74 8.43 10.36
N GLU A 335 -6.65 7.80 10.81
CA GLU A 335 -6.60 7.24 12.17
C GLU A 335 -6.58 8.31 13.26
N GLY A 336 -5.94 9.45 13.01
CA GLY A 336 -5.91 10.59 13.92
C GLY A 336 -7.30 11.16 14.16
N TRP A 337 -8.08 11.36 13.08
CA TRP A 337 -9.46 11.80 13.17
C TRP A 337 -10.34 10.77 13.90
N VAL A 338 -10.24 9.48 13.54
CA VAL A 338 -11.00 8.40 14.19
C VAL A 338 -10.69 8.31 15.69
N ASP A 339 -9.42 8.46 16.08
CA ASP A 339 -8.99 8.46 17.48
C ASP A 339 -9.59 9.63 18.27
N VAL A 340 -9.62 10.84 17.71
CA VAL A 340 -10.22 12.03 18.35
C VAL A 340 -11.73 11.86 18.50
N VAL A 341 -12.44 11.52 17.42
CA VAL A 341 -13.91 11.38 17.40
C VAL A 341 -14.38 10.26 18.32
N SER A 342 -13.76 9.08 18.23
CA SER A 342 -14.14 7.94 19.07
C SER A 342 -13.90 8.23 20.54
N HIS A 343 -12.82 8.93 20.87
CA HIS A 343 -12.52 9.32 22.23
C HIS A 343 -13.52 10.34 22.79
N ALA A 344 -13.90 11.33 21.99
CA ALA A 344 -14.92 12.30 22.35
C ALA A 344 -16.27 11.62 22.61
N ALA A 345 -16.71 10.73 21.70
CA ALA A 345 -17.96 9.98 21.83
C ALA A 345 -17.96 9.04 23.04
N ALA A 346 -16.81 8.51 23.44
CA ALA A 346 -16.64 7.61 24.57
C ALA A 346 -16.72 8.27 25.96
N GLY A 347 -17.23 9.51 26.07
CA GLY A 347 -17.26 10.28 27.33
C GLY A 347 -17.98 9.59 28.49
N GLN A 348 -18.91 8.67 28.21
CA GLN A 348 -19.64 7.92 29.23
C GLN A 348 -18.90 6.67 29.74
N LEU A 349 -17.79 6.27 29.10
CA LEU A 349 -17.03 5.07 29.49
C LEU A 349 -15.98 5.42 30.55
N PRO A 350 -16.07 4.87 31.78
CA PRO A 350 -15.08 5.09 32.82
C PRO A 350 -13.65 4.73 32.40
N GLU A 351 -13.47 3.69 31.59
CA GLU A 351 -12.16 3.20 31.15
C GLU A 351 -11.69 3.83 29.83
N ARG A 352 -12.35 4.85 29.28
CA ARG A 352 -12.04 5.39 27.94
C ARG A 352 -10.55 5.73 27.73
N GLU A 353 -9.88 6.29 28.73
CA GLU A 353 -8.45 6.64 28.65
C GLU A 353 -7.58 5.39 28.60
N ARG A 354 -7.88 4.39 29.46
CA ARG A 354 -7.17 3.11 29.50
C ARG A 354 -7.37 2.34 28.19
N ILE A 355 -8.59 2.31 27.66
CA ILE A 355 -8.92 1.67 26.39
C ILE A 355 -8.15 2.35 25.24
N ARG A 356 -8.22 3.69 25.14
CA ARG A 356 -7.50 4.46 24.11
C ARG A 356 -6.01 4.19 24.16
N GLU A 357 -5.41 4.21 25.34
CA GLU A 357 -3.97 3.96 25.50
C GLU A 357 -3.60 2.50 25.19
N SER A 358 -4.40 1.52 25.59
CA SER A 358 -4.15 0.12 25.23
C SER A 358 -4.23 -0.12 23.72
N ILE A 359 -5.20 0.49 23.02
CA ILE A 359 -5.28 0.43 21.55
C ILE A 359 -4.06 1.10 20.90
N ARG A 360 -3.66 2.28 21.39
CA ARG A 360 -2.45 2.97 20.88
C ARG A 360 -1.18 2.14 21.07
N ARG A 361 -1.01 1.51 22.23
CA ARG A 361 0.14 0.62 22.49
C ARG A 361 0.12 -0.60 21.57
N ARG A 362 -1.05 -1.21 21.38
CA ARG A 362 -1.22 -2.33 20.44
C ARG A 362 -0.79 -1.93 19.02
N ARG A 363 -1.22 -0.75 18.55
CA ARG A 363 -0.86 -0.21 17.23
C ARG A 363 0.63 0.16 17.12
N ALA A 364 1.22 0.71 18.17
CA ALA A 364 2.64 1.06 18.20
C ALA A 364 3.55 -0.17 18.19
N ALA A 365 3.21 -1.21 18.98
CA ALA A 365 3.99 -2.44 19.07
C ALA A 365 4.03 -3.18 17.72
N GLY A 366 2.91 -3.18 16.99
CA GLY A 366 2.75 -3.87 15.72
C GLY A 366 2.75 -5.38 15.84
N GLY A 367 1.75 -6.01 15.24
CA GLY A 367 1.63 -7.47 15.23
C GLY A 367 2.74 -8.12 14.39
N PRO A 368 3.15 -9.38 14.70
CA PRO A 368 3.94 -10.19 13.78
C PRO A 368 3.34 -10.24 12.37
N ALA A 369 2.01 -10.22 12.29
CA ALA A 369 1.25 -10.19 11.05
C ALA A 369 1.48 -8.93 10.19
N GLU A 370 1.48 -7.75 10.80
CA GLU A 370 1.68 -6.48 10.10
C GLU A 370 3.11 -6.36 9.58
N ARG A 371 4.09 -6.91 10.32
CA ARG A 371 5.48 -7.01 9.84
C ARG A 371 5.60 -7.93 8.63
N THR A 372 4.91 -9.07 8.65
CA THR A 372 4.87 -9.99 7.50
C THR A 372 4.24 -9.32 6.29
N PHE A 373 3.12 -8.62 6.44
CA PHE A 373 2.49 -7.88 5.35
C PHE A 373 3.41 -6.76 4.81
N ALA A 374 4.03 -5.99 5.70
CA ALA A 374 4.95 -4.92 5.32
C ALA A 374 6.17 -5.44 4.56
N ALA A 375 6.72 -6.59 4.97
CA ALA A 375 7.82 -7.23 4.26
C ALA A 375 7.44 -7.72 2.85
N LEU A 376 6.17 -8.08 2.64
CA LEU A 376 5.67 -8.58 1.36
C LEU A 376 5.32 -7.47 0.38
N VAL A 377 4.75 -6.38 0.88
CA VAL A 377 4.22 -5.27 0.07
C VAL A 377 5.23 -4.10 0.01
N GLY A 378 6.27 -4.14 0.85
CA GLY A 378 7.19 -3.04 1.07
C GLY A 378 6.54 -1.84 1.79
N LEU A 379 5.37 -2.06 2.40
CA LEU A 379 4.52 -1.01 2.90
C LEU A 379 4.13 -1.24 4.37
N GLU A 380 4.52 -0.33 5.25
CA GLU A 380 4.00 -0.32 6.61
C GLU A 380 2.59 0.29 6.63
N LEU A 381 1.57 -0.54 6.88
CA LEU A 381 0.19 -0.08 7.08
C LEU A 381 -0.02 0.72 8.39
N ARG A 382 1.04 0.93 9.17
CA ARG A 382 0.99 1.63 10.45
C ARG A 382 1.29 3.10 10.24
N PRO A 383 0.36 4.01 10.54
CA PRO A 383 0.64 5.43 10.42
C PRO A 383 1.65 5.86 11.50
N ARG A 384 2.88 6.18 11.08
CA ARG A 384 3.96 6.64 11.98
C ARG A 384 3.59 7.93 12.71
N ARG A 385 2.78 8.77 12.05
CA ARG A 385 2.39 10.11 12.49
C ARG A 385 0.99 10.20 13.11
N LEU A 386 0.45 9.09 13.62
CA LEU A 386 -0.89 9.05 14.23
C LEU A 386 -1.04 10.08 15.35
N ARG A 387 -0.03 10.21 16.22
CA ARG A 387 -0.06 11.18 17.34
C ARG A 387 -0.12 12.61 16.84
N ASP A 388 0.64 12.93 15.81
CA ASP A 388 0.70 14.25 15.19
C ASP A 388 -0.66 14.58 14.56
N ALA A 389 -1.23 13.64 13.81
CA ALA A 389 -2.56 13.81 13.21
C ALA A 389 -3.67 13.97 14.27
N ALA A 390 -3.64 13.16 15.34
CA ALA A 390 -4.58 13.31 16.45
C ALA A 390 -4.41 14.66 17.18
N ALA A 391 -3.17 15.16 17.29
CA ALA A 391 -2.90 16.49 17.83
C ALA A 391 -3.46 17.60 16.93
N LEU A 392 -3.31 17.48 15.61
CA LEU A 392 -3.91 18.38 14.63
C LEU A 392 -5.44 18.44 14.74
N PHE A 393 -6.12 17.30 14.66
CA PHE A 393 -7.58 17.29 14.77
C PHE A 393 -8.07 17.73 16.16
N GLY A 394 -7.34 17.38 17.21
CA GLY A 394 -7.64 17.87 18.56
C GLY A 394 -7.45 19.38 18.70
N ALA A 395 -6.44 19.97 18.05
CA ALA A 395 -6.21 21.41 18.03
C ALA A 395 -7.27 22.16 17.22
N LEU A 396 -7.68 21.62 16.07
CA LEU A 396 -8.79 22.16 15.26
C LEU A 396 -10.09 22.19 16.06
N GLU A 397 -10.45 21.09 16.71
CA GLU A 397 -11.67 21.01 17.51
C GLU A 397 -11.66 21.97 18.71
N GLN A 398 -10.51 22.12 19.38
CA GLN A 398 -10.38 23.02 20.53
C GLN A 398 -10.36 24.50 20.15
N SER A 399 -9.77 24.84 19.02
CA SER A 399 -9.62 26.24 18.58
C SER A 399 -10.83 26.76 17.80
N GLU A 400 -11.59 25.86 17.18
CA GLU A 400 -12.77 26.16 16.40
C GLU A 400 -13.96 25.33 16.92
N SER A 401 -14.19 24.16 16.31
CA SER A 401 -15.33 23.32 16.62
C SER A 401 -15.18 21.91 16.00
N ALA A 402 -16.08 21.00 16.36
CA ALA A 402 -16.13 19.66 15.77
C ALA A 402 -16.47 19.71 14.27
N GLU A 403 -17.27 20.69 13.84
CA GLU A 403 -17.63 20.93 12.45
C GLU A 403 -16.40 21.31 11.62
N ALA A 404 -15.54 22.19 12.14
CA ALA A 404 -14.29 22.57 11.48
C ALA A 404 -13.33 21.38 11.34
N ARG A 405 -13.23 20.53 12.38
CA ARG A 405 -12.45 19.27 12.34
C ARG A 405 -12.97 18.34 11.24
N ASP A 406 -14.28 18.21 11.08
CA ASP A 406 -14.90 17.30 10.12
C ASP A 406 -14.87 17.85 8.68
N ALA A 407 -14.88 19.18 8.52
CA ALA A 407 -14.84 19.86 7.22
C ALA A 407 -13.57 19.57 6.41
N VAL A 408 -12.47 19.17 7.07
CA VAL A 408 -11.21 18.72 6.44
C VAL A 408 -11.45 17.61 5.41
N TRP A 409 -12.48 16.78 5.61
CA TRP A 409 -12.78 15.65 4.72
C TRP A 409 -13.69 16.00 3.54
N SER A 410 -14.12 17.26 3.41
CA SER A 410 -15.05 17.67 2.35
C SER A 410 -14.43 17.68 0.95
N HIS A 411 -13.10 17.85 0.85
CA HIS A 411 -12.36 17.82 -0.42
C HIS A 411 -10.90 17.37 -0.18
N PRO A 412 -10.27 16.63 -1.12
CA PRO A 412 -8.87 16.19 -0.98
C PRO A 412 -7.87 17.34 -0.78
N ASP A 413 -8.11 18.51 -1.38
CA ASP A 413 -7.22 19.69 -1.27
C ASP A 413 -7.21 20.33 0.13
N LEU A 414 -8.12 19.92 1.02
CA LEU A 414 -8.15 20.38 2.41
C LEU A 414 -7.31 19.49 3.32
N LEU A 415 -6.83 18.34 2.85
CA LEU A 415 -6.06 17.42 3.67
C LEU A 415 -4.75 18.08 4.14
N PRO A 416 -4.44 18.02 5.44
CA PRO A 416 -3.17 18.51 5.96
C PRO A 416 -1.98 17.75 5.36
N GLY A 417 -0.92 18.47 5.02
CA GLY A 417 0.36 17.92 4.60
C GLY A 417 1.25 17.53 5.78
N THR A 418 2.48 17.11 5.46
CA THR A 418 3.48 16.77 6.49
C THR A 418 3.90 17.98 7.33
N GLU A 419 3.99 19.16 6.72
CA GLU A 419 4.26 20.43 7.42
C GLU A 419 3.15 20.81 8.42
N ASP A 420 1.91 20.44 8.13
CA ASP A 420 0.76 20.68 9.01
C ASP A 420 0.75 19.75 10.21
N LEU A 421 1.20 18.52 10.02
CA LEU A 421 1.38 17.59 11.13
C LEU A 421 2.54 18.01 12.04
N ASP A 422 3.58 18.67 11.51
CA ASP A 422 4.68 19.24 12.30
C ASP A 422 4.27 20.51 13.06
N ASP A 423 3.37 21.30 12.46
CA ASP A 423 2.79 22.51 13.04
C ASP A 423 1.25 22.50 12.97
N PRO A 424 0.60 21.79 13.92
CA PRO A 424 -0.85 21.72 14.03
C PRO A 424 -1.58 23.06 14.11
N LEU A 425 -0.94 24.06 14.72
CA LEU A 425 -1.55 25.39 14.92
C LEU A 425 -1.44 26.23 13.65
N GLY A 426 -0.35 26.11 12.90
CA GLY A 426 -0.15 26.83 11.64
C GLY A 426 -0.98 26.32 10.47
N TYR A 427 -1.51 25.09 10.49
CA TYR A 427 -2.40 24.58 9.45
C TYR A 427 -3.57 25.53 9.19
N ARG A 428 -4.19 26.03 10.27
CA ARG A 428 -5.31 26.98 10.17
C ARG A 428 -4.90 28.30 9.53
N GLU A 429 -3.75 28.84 9.92
CA GLU A 429 -3.24 30.11 9.37
C GLU A 429 -2.97 29.97 7.87
N ARG A 430 -2.36 28.86 7.46
CA ARG A 430 -2.13 28.52 6.04
C ARG A 430 -3.45 28.37 5.29
N ARG A 431 -4.43 27.67 5.85
CA ARG A 431 -5.77 27.51 5.25
C ARG A 431 -6.47 28.84 5.05
N LYS A 432 -6.48 29.68 6.08
CA LYS A 432 -7.11 31.00 6.01
C LYS A 432 -6.46 31.87 4.93
N ALA A 433 -5.13 31.86 4.84
CA ALA A 433 -4.41 32.58 3.80
C ALA A 433 -4.75 32.05 2.38
N ALA A 434 -4.88 30.73 2.22
CA ALA A 434 -5.28 30.12 0.95
C ALA A 434 -6.72 30.48 0.54
N ASP A 435 -7.64 30.53 1.51
CA ASP A 435 -9.03 30.93 1.28
C ASP A 435 -9.13 32.43 0.89
N GLU A 436 -8.37 33.29 1.57
CA GLU A 436 -8.25 34.72 1.24
C GLU A 436 -7.70 34.93 -0.18
N GLN A 437 -6.63 34.20 -0.53
CA GLN A 437 -6.05 34.23 -1.88
C GLN A 437 -7.04 33.74 -2.96
N SER A 438 -7.79 32.68 -2.67
CA SER A 438 -8.80 32.14 -3.60
C SER A 438 -9.93 33.16 -3.84
N ALA A 439 -10.39 33.84 -2.78
CA ALA A 439 -11.40 34.89 -2.89
C ALA A 439 -10.93 36.08 -3.73
N GLU A 440 -9.65 36.47 -3.62
CA GLU A 440 -9.07 37.52 -4.47
C GLU A 440 -9.04 37.11 -5.96
N VAL A 441 -8.72 35.84 -6.25
CA VAL A 441 -8.73 35.30 -7.61
C VAL A 441 -10.15 35.27 -8.17
N ASP A 442 -11.13 34.81 -7.39
CA ASP A 442 -12.54 34.81 -7.80
C ASP A 442 -13.03 36.23 -8.09
N GLU A 443 -12.71 37.20 -7.24
CA GLU A 443 -13.07 38.60 -7.47
C GLU A 443 -12.42 39.15 -8.74
N ALA A 444 -11.15 38.82 -9.00
CA ALA A 444 -10.47 39.20 -10.23
C ALA A 444 -11.13 38.56 -11.47
N LEU A 445 -11.57 37.30 -11.36
CA LEU A 445 -12.28 36.59 -12.42
C LEU A 445 -13.65 37.24 -12.72
N TYR A 446 -14.42 37.59 -11.68
CA TYR A 446 -15.68 38.32 -11.84
C TYR A 446 -15.46 39.66 -12.53
N ARG A 447 -14.43 40.42 -12.13
CA ARG A 447 -14.09 41.70 -12.78
C ARG A 447 -13.76 41.54 -14.27
N LEU A 448 -13.08 40.45 -14.64
CA LEU A 448 -12.73 40.17 -16.04
C LEU A 448 -13.97 39.79 -16.87
N LEU A 449 -14.85 38.93 -16.32
CA LEU A 449 -16.10 38.52 -16.97
C LEU A 449 -17.07 39.70 -17.13
N ASP A 450 -17.18 40.57 -16.13
CA ASP A 450 -18.00 41.78 -16.21
C ASP A 450 -17.47 42.76 -17.26
N ALA A 451 -16.14 42.90 -17.38
CA ALA A 451 -15.52 43.72 -18.41
C ALA A 451 -15.77 43.17 -19.83
N GLU A 452 -15.77 41.84 -20.00
CA GLU A 452 -16.08 41.19 -21.28
C GLU A 452 -17.57 41.29 -21.65
N ALA A 453 -18.46 41.13 -20.65
CA ALA A 453 -19.90 41.34 -20.81
C ALA A 453 -20.25 42.80 -21.14
N ALA A 454 -19.56 43.77 -20.54
CA ALA A 454 -19.68 45.18 -20.88
C ALA A 454 -19.11 45.52 -22.26
N GLY A 455 -18.13 44.75 -22.75
CA GLY A 455 -17.50 44.90 -24.07
C GLY A 455 -18.32 44.35 -25.26
N THR A 456 -19.37 43.55 -25.03
CA THR A 456 -20.15 42.88 -26.09
C THR A 456 -21.56 43.44 -26.32
N GLY A 457 -21.93 44.55 -25.66
CA GLY A 457 -23.31 45.09 -25.67
C GLY A 457 -23.50 46.54 -26.16
N GLY A 458 -22.54 47.16 -26.85
CA GLY A 458 -22.60 48.61 -27.10
C GLY A 458 -21.98 49.09 -28.40
N SER A 459 -22.54 48.67 -29.55
CA SER A 459 -22.36 49.41 -30.81
C SER A 459 -23.72 49.64 -31.47
N ALA A 460 -24.47 50.60 -30.93
CA ALA A 460 -25.53 51.28 -31.67
C ALA A 460 -25.69 52.73 -31.16
N ASP A 461 -25.46 53.65 -32.10
CA ASP A 461 -25.88 55.04 -32.16
C ASP A 461 -25.22 56.12 -31.27
N ALA A 462 -24.35 56.88 -31.96
CA ALA A 462 -24.47 58.34 -32.22
C ALA A 462 -24.41 59.29 -31.01
N VAL A 463 -23.67 60.40 -31.02
CA VAL A 463 -23.64 61.45 -32.04
C VAL A 463 -22.35 62.28 -31.88
N ASP A 464 -21.72 62.50 -33.04
CA ASP A 464 -20.76 63.53 -33.41
C ASP A 464 -21.22 64.96 -33.09
N SER A 465 -20.36 65.77 -32.47
CA SER A 465 -20.35 67.21 -32.75
C SER A 465 -18.99 67.86 -32.45
N GLY A 466 -18.29 68.21 -33.52
CA GLY A 466 -17.78 69.59 -33.68
C GLY A 466 -16.27 69.78 -33.59
N GLY A 467 -15.62 69.91 -34.75
CA GLY A 467 -14.27 70.48 -34.85
C GLY A 467 -13.73 70.48 -36.28
N ASP A 468 -14.16 71.44 -37.10
CA ASP A 468 -13.53 71.74 -38.39
C ASP A 468 -12.26 72.57 -38.19
N ALA A 469 -11.24 72.24 -38.98
CA ALA A 469 -9.87 72.69 -38.86
C ALA A 469 -9.59 73.94 -39.70
N GLY A 470 -8.60 74.71 -39.25
CA GLY A 470 -7.95 75.73 -40.06
C GLY A 470 -6.46 75.48 -40.18
N THR A 471 -6.03 75.14 -41.40
CA THR A 471 -4.74 75.45 -42.05
C THR A 471 -3.69 74.32 -42.15
N PRO A 472 -3.01 74.14 -43.31
CA PRO A 472 -2.39 72.87 -43.72
C PRO A 472 -0.85 72.93 -43.85
N GLY A 473 -0.25 71.77 -44.12
CA GLY A 473 1.13 71.61 -44.65
C GLY A 473 1.75 70.30 -44.14
N GLU A 474 1.62 69.21 -44.90
CA GLU A 474 2.69 68.60 -45.74
C GLU A 474 3.96 68.25 -44.94
N SER A 475 4.50 67.04 -44.95
CA SER A 475 4.38 65.86 -45.82
C SER A 475 5.19 64.75 -45.12
N GLY A 476 4.61 63.57 -44.85
CA GLY A 476 4.97 62.32 -45.54
C GLY A 476 6.18 61.59 -44.92
N ASN A 477 6.28 60.27 -44.87
CA ASN A 477 5.39 59.14 -45.11
C ASN A 477 6.15 57.89 -44.60
N ALA A 478 5.42 56.77 -44.49
CA ALA A 478 5.91 55.39 -44.61
C ALA A 478 6.58 54.80 -43.35
N ALA A 479 5.95 53.82 -42.69
CA ALA A 479 5.83 52.40 -43.09
C ALA A 479 6.80 51.60 -42.22
N ASP A 480 6.58 50.37 -41.80
CA ASP A 480 5.46 49.44 -41.78
C ASP A 480 5.88 48.42 -40.71
N VAL A 481 4.90 47.76 -40.12
CA VAL A 481 5.12 46.66 -39.18
C VAL A 481 5.59 45.45 -39.99
N VAL A 482 6.67 44.80 -39.56
CA VAL A 482 6.94 43.41 -39.93
C VAL A 482 7.24 42.64 -38.65
N ALA A 483 6.33 41.71 -38.36
CA ALA A 483 6.51 40.61 -37.45
C ALA A 483 7.47 39.59 -38.07
N GLU A 484 8.30 38.92 -37.26
CA GLU A 484 8.64 37.52 -37.54
C GLU A 484 9.17 36.79 -36.29
N ASP A 485 8.64 35.58 -36.13
CA ASP A 485 9.16 34.47 -35.34
C ASP A 485 10.67 34.27 -35.53
N THR A 486 11.34 33.72 -34.52
CA THR A 486 12.30 32.62 -34.76
C THR A 486 12.52 31.75 -33.52
N ASP A 487 12.40 30.46 -33.77
CA ASP A 487 12.94 29.31 -33.05
C ASP A 487 14.46 29.38 -32.82
N GLY A 488 14.94 28.70 -31.77
CA GLY A 488 16.10 27.80 -31.90
C GLY A 488 17.50 28.24 -31.43
N THR A 489 18.03 27.42 -30.52
CA THR A 489 19.45 26.97 -30.37
C THR A 489 20.51 27.89 -29.76
N GLY A 490 20.91 27.53 -28.52
CA GLY A 490 22.23 26.98 -28.16
C GLY A 490 23.50 27.84 -28.30
N ALA A 491 24.20 28.06 -27.18
CA ALA A 491 25.61 27.64 -26.97
C ALA A 491 26.21 28.20 -25.66
N ASP A 492 26.92 27.30 -24.97
CA ASP A 492 28.09 27.45 -24.09
C ASP A 492 28.64 28.85 -23.77
N THR A 493 28.95 29.06 -22.49
CA THR A 493 30.27 29.56 -22.07
C THR A 493 30.67 28.96 -20.72
N ALA A 494 31.92 28.52 -20.64
CA ALA A 494 32.58 27.90 -19.51
C ALA A 494 33.45 28.89 -18.71
N ALA A 495 33.76 28.47 -17.49
CA ALA A 495 34.96 28.75 -16.69
C ALA A 495 35.15 30.14 -16.06
N ASP A 496 35.24 30.16 -14.73
CA ASP A 496 36.41 30.75 -14.06
C ASP A 496 36.72 29.98 -12.77
N GLU A 497 37.96 29.50 -12.69
CA GLU A 497 38.62 28.92 -11.51
C GLU A 497 39.32 30.05 -10.74
N ASP A 498 39.40 29.98 -9.41
CA ASP A 498 40.56 30.54 -8.68
C ASP A 498 40.86 29.72 -7.41
N PRO A 499 42.14 29.45 -7.07
CA PRO A 499 42.55 28.43 -6.10
C PRO A 499 43.10 29.00 -4.78
N GLY A 500 43.22 28.09 -3.80
CA GLY A 500 44.36 28.04 -2.87
C GLY A 500 44.31 28.92 -1.61
N ASP A 501 44.22 28.26 -0.45
CA ASP A 501 45.08 28.61 0.69
C ASP A 501 45.13 27.45 1.70
N GLU A 502 46.27 26.74 1.75
CA GLU A 502 46.76 26.06 2.96
C GLU A 502 47.72 27.02 3.67
N PRO A 503 47.85 26.91 5.00
CA PRO A 503 49.20 26.62 5.48
C PRO A 503 49.30 25.60 6.61
N GLU A 504 50.45 24.94 6.57
CA GLU A 504 51.01 23.94 7.47
C GLU A 504 51.13 24.37 8.96
N GLY A 505 51.05 23.38 9.85
CA GLY A 505 52.21 23.03 10.69
C GLY A 505 52.18 23.39 12.19
N ARG A 506 52.06 22.34 13.03
CA ARG A 506 52.74 22.04 14.32
C ARG A 506 51.88 21.00 15.07
N GLY A 507 52.32 19.82 15.51
CA GLY A 507 53.64 19.35 15.91
C GLY A 507 53.71 19.19 17.43
N SER A 508 53.55 17.95 17.93
CA SER A 508 54.10 17.31 19.17
C SER A 508 53.09 16.32 19.76
N ALA A 509 53.32 15.01 19.76
CA ALA A 509 54.33 14.22 20.48
C ALA A 509 53.76 13.63 21.78
N GLY A 510 53.82 12.29 21.88
CA GLY A 510 53.40 11.47 23.00
C GLY A 510 53.17 10.05 22.54
#